data_AF-E3R006-F1
#
_entry.id   AF-E3R006-F1
#
_cell.length_a   1.000
_cell.length_b   1.000
_cell.length_c   1.000
_cell.angle_alpha   90.00
_cell.angle_beta   90.00
_cell.angle_gamma   90.00
#
_symmetry.space_group_name_H-M   'P 1'
#
loop_
_entity.id
_entity.type
_entity.pdbx_description
1 polymer ?
#
loop_
_entity_poly.entity_id
_entity_poly.type
_entity_poly.pdbx_seq_one_letter_code
_entity_poly.pdbx_strand_id
1 'polypeptide(L)'
;MSRVQKYCCLQDTGLYECAWRGTSPDCVDGNCKALDKDNRALYEVQIDSHASGDSYNACSWNREKGLCCQVRVAVPDPLTCKVDSCMLDYNFCSQTNRDDWGNHIEPREEDGTGETAVARAGAAAADDNDTGVTLVIRQDDGEFHVLNKRDYKWLASFGVVILQQSLAYPRPAQLMRRLREGLVRVLRRWATQSDYCGDPGVEALDIDLDDDAEAPERAQVEHTIPLVIVSRFAAVAEHGQMWTARQAGYRRDDGTLVGQAHPAGRLTTARRVGNQNFWQNIWGDLNGLPAGLPRVTPDSPDIRQPVGRLYEALGSTTHPTEFTFLQDNINGVKGRVEIFNAPMGSGLFGRFLRDAVDRSNDSPLTDIMSFMAPLRELVALYGYLRDDDVVTSIDNGASLFLAQLQQLELNLPDARGLSTQWNEFYPAYFRMVSEFARTWARARIWQVRRMCNSRNNLS
;
A
#
# COMPACT_ATOMS: atom_id res chain seq x y z
N MET A 1 47.96 20.88 8.57
CA MET A 1 47.65 21.15 7.15
C MET A 1 46.14 21.08 6.97
N SER A 2 45.42 22.21 6.91
CA SER A 2 43.98 22.16 6.63
C SER A 2 43.78 21.90 5.13
N ARG A 3 42.99 20.88 4.80
CA ARG A 3 42.57 20.64 3.41
C ARG A 3 41.47 21.65 3.10
N VAL A 4 41.78 22.68 2.33
CA VAL A 4 40.75 23.51 1.71
C VAL A 4 39.95 22.60 0.76
N GLN A 5 38.73 22.23 1.14
CA GLN A 5 37.80 21.53 0.25
C GLN A 5 37.41 22.51 -0.86
N LYS A 6 37.94 22.29 -2.07
CA LYS A 6 37.49 23.00 -3.27
C LYS A 6 36.29 22.26 -3.83
N TYR A 7 35.11 22.87 -3.73
CA TYR A 7 33.92 22.43 -4.44
C TYR A 7 33.97 22.95 -5.87
N CYS A 8 34.25 22.06 -6.83
CA CYS A 8 34.05 22.35 -8.25
C CYS A 8 32.58 22.07 -8.59
N CYS A 9 31.77 23.11 -8.72
CA CYS A 9 30.44 22.96 -9.30
C CYS A 9 30.58 22.54 -10.77
N LEU A 10 29.85 21.50 -11.20
CA LEU A 10 29.69 21.19 -12.62
C LEU A 10 29.09 22.43 -13.31
N GLN A 11 29.54 22.77 -14.53
CA GLN A 11 29.09 23.97 -15.26
C GLN A 11 27.56 24.06 -15.47
N ASP A 12 26.85 22.93 -15.33
CA ASP A 12 25.39 22.82 -15.46
C ASP A 12 24.62 23.01 -14.14
N THR A 13 25.27 23.21 -12.99
CA THR A 13 24.55 23.57 -11.77
C THR A 13 24.26 25.06 -11.79
N GLY A 14 23.02 25.45 -11.51
CA GLY A 14 22.62 26.85 -11.37
C GLY A 14 23.27 27.57 -10.17
N LEU A 15 24.25 26.96 -9.51
CA LEU A 15 24.92 27.44 -8.30
C LEU A 15 26.20 28.19 -8.66
N TYR A 16 26.41 29.37 -8.09
CA TYR A 16 27.61 30.18 -8.28
C TYR A 16 27.94 30.97 -7.00
N GLU A 17 29.14 31.57 -6.95
CA GLU A 17 29.58 32.41 -5.82
C GLU A 17 29.41 31.75 -4.44
N CYS A 18 29.84 30.49 -4.31
CA CYS A 18 29.78 29.77 -3.05
C CYS A 18 30.76 30.32 -2.00
N ALA A 19 30.29 30.55 -0.78
CA ALA A 19 31.10 31.01 0.34
C ALA A 19 30.63 30.38 1.66
N TRP A 20 31.57 30.12 2.58
CA TRP A 20 31.24 29.70 3.93
C TRP A 20 30.69 30.88 4.73
N ARG A 21 29.52 30.70 5.35
CA ARG A 21 28.85 31.68 6.23
C ARG A 21 28.89 31.18 7.67
N GLY A 22 29.21 32.10 8.59
CA GLY A 22 29.33 31.83 10.02
C GLY A 22 30.60 32.45 10.60
N THR A 23 30.44 33.30 11.63
CA THR A 23 31.56 34.01 12.25
C THR A 23 32.01 33.29 13.51
N SER A 24 33.28 32.86 13.53
CA SER A 24 33.94 32.32 14.73
C SER A 24 34.07 33.40 15.81
N PRO A 25 34.02 33.08 17.12
CA PRO A 25 34.02 31.74 17.73
C PRO A 25 32.66 31.10 18.02
N ASP A 26 31.55 31.83 17.89
CA ASP A 26 30.18 31.38 18.21
C ASP A 26 29.28 31.43 16.97
N CYS A 27 29.29 30.34 16.19
CA CYS A 27 28.51 30.20 14.97
C CYS A 27 27.02 30.02 15.29
N VAL A 28 26.22 31.08 15.15
CA VAL A 28 24.76 31.05 15.11
C VAL A 28 24.33 30.99 13.65
N ASP A 29 23.48 30.00 13.34
CA ASP A 29 22.81 29.63 12.09
C ASP A 29 23.46 30.19 10.82
N GLY A 30 24.06 29.30 10.04
CA GLY A 30 24.41 29.52 8.63
C GLY A 30 23.15 29.76 7.78
N ASN A 31 22.37 30.79 8.11
CA ASN A 31 21.28 31.26 7.31
C ASN A 31 21.89 31.85 6.05
N CYS A 32 21.81 31.08 4.97
CA CYS A 32 22.02 31.55 3.60
C CYS A 32 20.93 32.58 3.26
N LYS A 33 21.06 33.76 3.85
CA LYS A 33 20.20 34.93 3.67
C LYS A 33 21.13 36.11 3.40
N ALA A 34 21.87 36.07 2.30
CA ALA A 34 22.62 37.24 1.88
C ALA A 34 21.66 38.25 1.26
N LEU A 35 21.85 39.51 1.62
CA LEU A 35 21.32 40.63 0.85
C LEU A 35 22.42 41.07 -0.12
N ASP A 36 22.05 41.43 -1.34
CA ASP A 36 22.98 42.07 -2.27
C ASP A 36 23.38 43.47 -1.77
N LYS A 37 24.24 44.16 -2.53
CA LYS A 37 24.72 45.52 -2.20
C LYS A 37 23.59 46.56 -2.14
N ASP A 38 22.43 46.24 -2.69
CA ASP A 38 21.21 47.06 -2.72
C ASP A 38 20.15 46.57 -1.73
N ASN A 39 20.53 45.71 -0.79
CA ASN A 39 19.69 45.14 0.25
C ASN A 39 18.56 44.23 -0.26
N ARG A 40 18.71 43.62 -1.44
CA ARG A 40 17.76 42.64 -2.01
C ARG A 40 18.16 41.22 -1.63
N ALA A 41 17.18 40.35 -1.37
CA ALA A 41 17.45 38.94 -1.08
C ALA A 41 18.17 38.28 -2.27
N LEU A 42 19.41 37.85 -2.04
CA LEU A 42 20.07 36.88 -2.91
C LEU A 42 19.50 35.51 -2.56
N TYR A 43 19.08 34.78 -3.58
CA TYR A 43 18.70 33.38 -3.42
C TYR A 43 19.99 32.58 -3.18
N GLU A 44 20.38 32.44 -1.91
CA GLU A 44 21.46 31.56 -1.50
C GLU A 44 20.87 30.26 -0.93
N VAL A 45 21.44 29.11 -1.31
CA VAL A 45 21.10 27.80 -0.75
C VAL A 45 22.28 27.23 0.02
N GLN A 46 21.99 26.59 1.15
CA GLN A 46 22.99 25.85 1.92
C GLN A 46 23.20 24.49 1.28
N ILE A 47 24.43 24.17 0.88
CA ILE A 47 24.78 22.89 0.23
C ILE A 47 25.62 21.97 1.10
N ASP A 48 26.21 22.50 2.17
CA ASP A 48 27.06 21.74 3.11
C ASP A 48 27.13 22.47 4.46
N SER A 49 27.57 21.77 5.49
CA SER A 49 27.90 22.35 6.79
C SER A 49 29.14 21.72 7.42
N HIS A 50 29.99 22.54 8.03
CA HIS A 50 31.24 22.05 8.62
C HIS A 50 31.75 22.97 9.75
N ALA A 51 32.32 22.37 10.80
CA ALA A 51 32.81 23.10 11.98
C ALA A 51 33.87 24.17 11.65
N SER A 52 34.76 23.93 10.68
CA SER A 52 35.82 24.89 10.31
C SER A 52 35.50 25.74 9.08
N GLY A 53 34.57 25.28 8.24
CA GLY A 53 34.43 25.74 6.84
C GLY A 53 35.78 25.77 6.11
N ASP A 54 36.13 26.90 5.50
CA ASP A 54 37.43 27.18 4.87
C ASP A 54 38.47 27.84 5.80
N SER A 55 38.14 28.09 7.06
CA SER A 55 39.00 28.83 7.98
C SER A 55 39.75 27.92 8.95
N TYR A 56 40.86 28.41 9.51
CA TYR A 56 41.62 27.66 10.53
C TYR A 56 40.93 27.61 11.91
N ASN A 57 39.95 28.48 12.16
CA ASN A 57 39.20 28.52 13.41
C ASN A 57 37.90 27.70 13.28
N ALA A 58 37.76 26.68 14.12
CA ALA A 58 36.52 25.92 14.22
C ALA A 58 35.48 26.65 15.07
N CYS A 59 34.21 26.49 14.72
CA CYS A 59 33.09 26.83 15.57
C CYS A 59 33.17 26.03 16.88
N SER A 60 32.83 26.67 18.00
CA SER A 60 32.75 26.00 19.31
C SER A 60 31.41 25.25 19.47
N TRP A 61 31.32 24.35 20.44
CA TRP A 61 30.06 23.70 20.86
C TRP A 61 29.34 22.86 19.78
N ASN A 62 30.08 22.11 18.95
CA ASN A 62 29.55 21.31 17.83
C ASN A 62 28.71 22.11 16.81
N ARG A 63 28.93 23.42 16.74
CA ARG A 63 28.28 24.27 15.75
C ARG A 63 29.02 24.20 14.42
N GLU A 64 28.33 24.54 13.34
CA GLU A 64 28.85 24.43 11.98
C GLU A 64 28.65 25.73 11.20
N LYS A 65 29.56 26.01 10.26
CA LYS A 65 29.37 27.03 9.23
C LYS A 65 28.57 26.40 8.09
N GLY A 66 27.70 27.18 7.44
CA GLY A 66 26.99 26.75 6.24
C GLY A 66 27.76 27.13 4.98
N LEU A 67 27.92 26.23 4.01
CA LEU A 67 28.39 26.57 2.67
C LEU A 67 27.19 27.07 1.86
N CYS A 68 27.14 28.38 1.62
CA CYS A 68 26.05 29.03 0.90
C CYS A 68 26.48 29.34 -0.53
N CYS A 69 25.65 28.98 -1.51
CA CYS A 69 25.85 29.30 -2.93
C CYS A 69 24.68 30.10 -3.48
N GLN A 70 24.94 31.11 -4.29
CA GLN A 70 23.89 31.82 -5.02
C GLN A 70 23.32 30.93 -6.13
N VAL A 71 22.01 31.03 -6.39
CA VAL A 71 21.35 30.36 -7.52
C VAL A 71 21.01 31.35 -8.63
N ARG A 72 21.33 31.02 -9.89
CA ARG A 72 21.04 31.86 -11.07
C ARG A 72 19.55 31.98 -11.34
N VAL A 73 18.79 31.02 -10.85
CA VAL A 73 17.34 30.92 -10.94
C VAL A 73 16.88 30.67 -9.51
N ALA A 74 15.98 31.51 -9.01
CA ALA A 74 15.34 31.29 -7.71
C ALA A 74 14.87 29.84 -7.64
N VAL A 75 15.24 29.12 -6.56
CA VAL A 75 14.67 27.80 -6.32
C VAL A 75 13.17 28.01 -6.15
N PRO A 76 12.32 27.41 -6.99
CA PRO A 76 10.88 27.52 -6.81
C PRO A 76 10.52 27.03 -5.41
N ASP A 77 9.53 27.67 -4.78
CA ASP A 77 9.04 27.18 -3.51
C ASP A 77 8.72 25.68 -3.61
N PRO A 78 9.05 24.88 -2.59
CA PRO A 78 8.79 23.46 -2.62
C PRO A 78 7.32 23.20 -2.95
N LEU A 79 7.09 22.41 -4.00
CA LEU A 79 5.73 22.05 -4.35
C LEU A 79 5.15 21.19 -3.22
N THR A 80 4.03 21.62 -2.65
CA THR A 80 3.25 20.83 -1.71
C THR A 80 2.19 20.04 -2.48
N CYS A 81 1.98 18.79 -2.10
CA CYS A 81 1.05 17.85 -2.70
C CYS A 81 0.05 17.44 -1.62
N LYS A 82 -0.98 18.28 -1.46
CA LYS A 82 -2.09 18.05 -0.52
C LYS A 82 -3.17 17.14 -1.10
N VAL A 83 -3.14 16.91 -2.41
CA VAL A 83 -4.03 15.96 -3.10
C VAL A 83 -3.41 14.57 -3.00
N ASP A 84 -4.21 13.61 -2.56
CA ASP A 84 -3.89 12.19 -2.53
C ASP A 84 -4.86 11.39 -3.41
N SER A 85 -4.57 10.11 -3.64
CA SER A 85 -5.41 9.27 -4.50
C SER A 85 -6.82 9.03 -3.95
N CYS A 86 -7.04 9.13 -2.64
CA CYS A 86 -8.38 9.03 -2.05
C CYS A 86 -9.27 10.22 -2.46
N MET A 87 -8.67 11.41 -2.56
CA MET A 87 -9.37 12.62 -3.00
C MET A 87 -9.72 12.59 -4.49
N LEU A 88 -8.91 11.88 -5.30
CA LEU A 88 -9.09 11.78 -6.75
C LEU A 88 -10.15 10.76 -7.16
N ASP A 89 -10.27 9.67 -6.39
CA ASP A 89 -11.24 8.61 -6.61
C ASP A 89 -11.73 8.13 -5.24
N TYR A 90 -12.97 8.45 -4.88
CA TYR A 90 -13.55 8.05 -3.60
C TYR A 90 -13.51 6.52 -3.40
N ASN A 91 -13.67 5.74 -4.48
CA ASN A 91 -13.60 4.28 -4.43
C ASN A 91 -12.17 3.75 -4.33
N PHE A 92 -11.16 4.61 -4.38
CA PHE A 92 -9.76 4.23 -4.20
C PHE A 92 -9.45 3.82 -2.77
N CYS A 93 -10.05 4.52 -1.80
CA CYS A 93 -9.81 4.31 -0.38
C CYS A 93 -11.04 3.82 0.39
N SER A 94 -12.23 3.87 -0.22
CA SER A 94 -13.42 3.29 0.41
C SER A 94 -13.33 1.76 0.36
N GLN A 95 -13.39 1.14 1.54
CA GLN A 95 -13.45 -0.33 1.66
C GLN A 95 -14.81 -0.90 1.21
N THR A 96 -15.77 -0.03 0.86
CA THR A 96 -17.19 -0.38 0.84
C THR A 96 -17.74 -0.73 -0.54
N ASN A 97 -17.04 -0.41 -1.63
CA ASN A 97 -17.73 -0.32 -2.92
C ASN A 97 -17.12 -1.14 -4.06
N ARG A 98 -15.99 -1.85 -3.87
CA ARG A 98 -15.45 -2.74 -4.92
C ARG A 98 -14.79 -4.01 -4.40
N ASP A 99 -15.00 -5.13 -5.11
CA ASP A 99 -14.31 -6.40 -4.85
C ASP A 99 -12.86 -6.38 -5.42
N ASP A 100 -12.09 -7.44 -5.18
CA ASP A 100 -10.70 -7.57 -5.66
C ASP A 100 -10.57 -7.71 -7.20
N TRP A 101 -11.70 -7.70 -7.92
CA TRP A 101 -11.77 -7.64 -9.38
C TRP A 101 -12.08 -6.23 -9.89
N GLY A 102 -12.30 -5.28 -8.98
CA GLY A 102 -12.73 -3.92 -9.30
C GLY A 102 -14.20 -3.82 -9.71
N ASN A 103 -15.01 -4.87 -9.47
CA ASN A 103 -16.46 -4.80 -9.64
C ASN A 103 -17.05 -3.94 -8.53
N HIS A 104 -18.08 -3.16 -8.84
CA HIS A 104 -18.83 -2.51 -7.79
C HIS A 104 -19.53 -3.56 -6.93
N ILE A 105 -19.32 -3.50 -5.61
CA ILE A 105 -20.25 -4.09 -4.66
C ILE A 105 -21.39 -3.07 -4.63
N GLU A 106 -22.39 -3.26 -5.50
CA GLU A 106 -23.54 -2.36 -5.52
C GLU A 106 -24.17 -2.33 -4.12
N PRO A 107 -24.43 -1.14 -3.53
CA PRO A 107 -25.50 -1.07 -2.56
C PRO A 107 -26.76 -1.46 -3.31
N ARG A 108 -27.36 -2.58 -2.92
CA ARG A 108 -28.65 -3.06 -3.44
C ARG A 108 -29.58 -1.85 -3.58
N GLU A 109 -30.01 -1.57 -4.80
CA GLU A 109 -31.08 -0.59 -5.04
C GLU A 109 -32.28 -1.06 -4.21
N GLU A 110 -32.63 -0.31 -3.15
CA GLU A 110 -33.94 -0.43 -2.54
C GLU A 110 -34.94 0.14 -3.54
N ASP A 111 -35.72 -0.76 -4.12
CA ASP A 111 -36.90 -0.44 -4.90
C ASP A 111 -37.75 0.62 -4.18
N GLY A 112 -37.81 1.80 -4.81
CA GLY A 112 -38.90 2.76 -4.73
C GLY A 112 -39.33 3.21 -3.33
N THR A 113 -38.85 4.38 -2.91
CA THR A 113 -39.65 5.63 -2.90
C THR A 113 -38.91 6.71 -2.11
N GLY A 114 -38.67 7.86 -2.74
CA GLY A 114 -38.67 9.16 -2.07
C GLY A 114 -37.49 9.52 -1.15
N GLU A 115 -36.72 10.52 -1.60
CA GLU A 115 -36.01 11.49 -0.76
C GLU A 115 -34.81 10.99 0.09
N THR A 116 -33.61 11.23 -0.46
CA THR A 116 -32.40 11.68 0.26
C THR A 116 -32.26 11.27 1.74
N ALA A 117 -31.59 10.15 2.00
CA ALA A 117 -30.91 9.91 3.27
C ALA A 117 -29.75 8.92 3.10
N VAL A 118 -28.58 9.42 2.68
CA VAL A 118 -27.32 8.82 3.15
C VAL A 118 -27.26 9.15 4.64
N ALA A 119 -27.84 8.28 5.47
CA ALA A 119 -27.75 8.40 6.90
C ALA A 119 -26.29 8.23 7.32
N ARG A 120 -25.63 9.34 7.64
CA ARG A 120 -24.61 9.37 8.70
C ARG A 120 -25.28 8.82 9.96
N ALA A 121 -25.28 7.50 10.14
CA ALA A 121 -25.54 6.91 11.44
C ALA A 121 -24.28 7.15 12.27
N GLY A 122 -24.42 8.06 13.23
CA GLY A 122 -23.34 8.50 14.09
C GLY A 122 -22.78 7.34 14.91
N ALA A 123 -21.48 7.43 15.14
CA ALA A 123 -20.83 6.82 16.28
C ALA A 123 -21.44 7.43 17.56
N ALA A 124 -22.49 6.80 18.09
CA ALA A 124 -22.96 7.04 19.45
C ALA A 124 -23.85 5.87 19.90
N ALA A 125 -23.46 5.26 21.01
CA ALA A 125 -24.24 4.33 21.85
C ALA A 125 -24.55 2.94 21.28
N ALA A 126 -23.63 2.00 21.52
CA ALA A 126 -24.00 0.66 21.98
C ALA A 126 -22.98 0.25 23.04
N ASP A 127 -23.37 0.47 24.30
CA ASP A 127 -22.68 0.11 25.53
C ASP A 127 -22.60 -1.42 25.72
N ASP A 128 -21.51 -1.84 26.35
CA ASP A 128 -21.39 -2.93 27.32
C ASP A 128 -22.27 -4.19 27.17
N ASN A 129 -21.78 -5.16 26.40
CA ASN A 129 -21.46 -6.52 26.86
C ASN A 129 -21.37 -7.45 25.66
N ASP A 130 -20.28 -8.21 25.63
CA ASP A 130 -20.14 -9.58 25.15
C ASP A 130 -20.80 -10.02 23.82
N THR A 131 -20.02 -10.70 23.00
CA THR A 131 -20.28 -11.22 21.64
C THR A 131 -20.17 -10.20 20.49
N GLY A 132 -19.31 -10.53 19.53
CA GLY A 132 -18.94 -9.67 18.40
C GLY A 132 -20.13 -9.15 17.60
N VAL A 133 -20.40 -7.85 17.69
CA VAL A 133 -21.41 -7.18 16.88
C VAL A 133 -20.95 -7.12 15.43
N THR A 134 -21.58 -7.97 14.63
CA THR A 134 -21.55 -7.98 13.17
C THR A 134 -22.58 -6.98 12.68
N LEU A 135 -22.18 -6.01 11.85
CA LEU A 135 -23.17 -5.22 11.11
C LEU A 135 -23.85 -6.15 10.09
N VAL A 136 -25.17 -6.26 10.21
CA VAL A 136 -26.05 -7.06 9.36
C VAL A 136 -26.74 -6.11 8.40
N ILE A 137 -26.52 -6.27 7.10
CA ILE A 137 -27.41 -5.70 6.09
C ILE A 137 -28.38 -6.82 5.71
N ARG A 138 -29.68 -6.54 5.84
CA ARG A 138 -30.75 -7.46 5.49
C ARG A 138 -30.99 -7.37 3.98
N GLN A 139 -30.89 -8.49 3.28
CA GLN A 139 -31.37 -8.64 1.91
C GLN A 139 -32.66 -9.49 1.91
N ASP A 140 -33.49 -9.36 0.86
CA ASP A 140 -34.88 -9.88 0.82
C ASP A 140 -35.01 -11.42 0.90
N ASP A 141 -33.91 -12.16 0.84
CA ASP A 141 -33.83 -13.62 1.00
C ASP A 141 -33.56 -14.07 2.45
N GLY A 142 -33.31 -13.14 3.38
CA GLY A 142 -33.13 -13.45 4.79
C GLY A 142 -31.75 -14.04 5.14
N GLU A 143 -30.78 -14.03 4.22
CA GLU A 143 -29.41 -14.47 4.52
C GLU A 143 -28.57 -13.31 5.09
N PHE A 144 -27.92 -13.56 6.23
CA PHE A 144 -27.12 -12.58 6.95
C PHE A 144 -25.70 -12.54 6.39
N HIS A 145 -25.33 -11.53 5.59
CA HIS A 145 -23.94 -11.32 5.20
C HIS A 145 -23.15 -10.60 6.30
N VAL A 146 -22.13 -11.27 6.84
CA VAL A 146 -21.15 -10.71 7.78
C VAL A 146 -20.27 -9.70 7.03
N LEU A 147 -20.46 -8.40 7.28
CA LEU A 147 -19.76 -7.27 6.62
C LEU A 147 -18.22 -7.23 6.76
N ASN A 148 -17.59 -8.23 7.38
CA ASN A 148 -16.15 -8.26 7.61
C ASN A 148 -15.44 -9.40 6.86
N LYS A 149 -16.16 -10.22 6.05
CA LYS A 149 -15.54 -11.24 5.20
C LYS A 149 -15.49 -10.74 3.75
N ARG A 150 -14.40 -11.07 3.05
CA ARG A 150 -14.23 -10.74 1.62
C ARG A 150 -14.31 -12.01 0.80
N ASP A 151 -14.98 -11.89 -0.33
CA ASP A 151 -15.14 -12.97 -1.31
C ASP A 151 -14.03 -12.90 -2.36
N TYR A 152 -13.30 -13.99 -2.50
CA TYR A 152 -12.29 -14.19 -3.54
C TYR A 152 -12.74 -15.30 -4.46
N LYS A 153 -12.63 -15.07 -5.77
CA LYS A 153 -13.09 -16.00 -6.81
C LYS A 153 -11.90 -16.43 -7.67
N TRP A 154 -11.98 -17.56 -8.36
CA TRP A 154 -11.07 -17.87 -9.47
C TRP A 154 -11.66 -18.97 -10.34
N LEU A 155 -11.30 -19.00 -11.61
CA LEU A 155 -11.77 -20.02 -12.54
C LEU A 155 -10.82 -21.23 -12.52
N ALA A 156 -11.33 -22.40 -12.13
CA ALA A 156 -10.57 -23.64 -12.16
C ALA A 156 -10.44 -24.21 -13.58
N SER A 157 -9.45 -25.07 -13.80
CA SER A 157 -9.18 -25.69 -15.11
C SER A 157 -10.35 -26.53 -15.64
N PHE A 158 -11.21 -27.03 -14.74
CA PHE A 158 -12.45 -27.75 -15.04
C PHE A 158 -13.67 -26.83 -15.27
N GLY A 159 -13.47 -25.52 -15.42
CA GLY A 159 -14.49 -24.58 -15.89
C GLY A 159 -15.49 -24.05 -14.84
N VAL A 160 -15.28 -24.39 -13.57
CA VAL A 160 -16.10 -23.93 -12.43
C VAL A 160 -15.40 -22.78 -11.72
N VAL A 161 -16.18 -21.78 -11.30
CA VAL A 161 -15.70 -20.68 -10.45
C VAL A 161 -15.67 -21.17 -9.01
N ILE A 162 -14.50 -21.13 -8.39
CA ILE A 162 -14.33 -21.44 -6.97
C ILE A 162 -14.47 -20.14 -6.18
N LEU A 163 -15.39 -20.11 -5.22
CA LEU A 163 -15.57 -19.03 -4.27
C LEU A 163 -14.86 -19.40 -2.96
N GLN A 164 -14.10 -18.45 -2.42
CA GLN A 164 -13.42 -18.55 -1.13
C GLN A 164 -13.75 -17.29 -0.33
N GLN A 165 -14.01 -17.45 0.96
CA GLN A 165 -14.29 -16.31 1.84
C GLN A 165 -13.15 -16.16 2.84
N SER A 166 -12.68 -14.92 3.03
CA SER A 166 -11.76 -14.64 4.12
C SER A 166 -12.42 -14.86 5.49
N LEU A 167 -11.59 -14.89 6.52
CA LEU A 167 -12.05 -14.68 7.89
C LEU A 167 -12.36 -13.20 8.13
N ALA A 168 -13.06 -12.94 9.22
CA ALA A 168 -13.26 -11.57 9.69
C ALA A 168 -11.94 -11.02 10.22
N TYR A 169 -11.67 -9.75 9.94
CA TYR A 169 -10.51 -9.01 10.45
C TYR A 169 -10.97 -7.84 11.32
N PRO A 170 -10.14 -7.40 12.28
CA PRO A 170 -10.54 -6.35 13.20
C PRO A 170 -10.71 -5.02 12.49
N ARG A 171 -11.68 -4.22 12.94
CA ARG A 171 -11.77 -2.80 12.57
C ARG A 171 -10.69 -1.99 13.30
N PRO A 172 -10.35 -0.77 12.85
CA PRO A 172 -9.39 0.11 13.54
C PRO A 172 -9.61 0.21 15.05
N ALA A 173 -10.84 0.50 15.50
CA ALA A 173 -11.17 0.58 16.93
C ALA A 173 -11.01 -0.76 17.67
N GLN A 174 -11.27 -1.89 17.00
CA GLN A 174 -11.09 -3.22 17.60
C GLN A 174 -9.60 -3.55 17.74
N LEU A 175 -8.78 -3.19 16.75
CA LEU A 175 -7.32 -3.38 16.82
C LEU A 175 -6.71 -2.48 17.90
N MET A 176 -7.15 -1.23 18.02
CA MET A 176 -6.76 -0.32 19.11
C MET A 176 -7.07 -0.92 20.48
N ARG A 177 -8.28 -1.46 20.67
CA ARG A 177 -8.65 -2.14 21.92
C ARG A 177 -7.72 -3.32 22.21
N ARG A 178 -7.41 -4.15 21.21
CA ARG A 178 -6.45 -5.26 21.38
C ARG A 178 -5.05 -4.79 21.77
N LEU A 179 -4.58 -3.68 21.21
CA LEU A 179 -3.29 -3.09 21.57
C LEU A 179 -3.25 -2.68 23.04
N ARG A 180 -4.32 -2.05 23.54
CA ARG A 180 -4.47 -1.69 24.96
C ARG A 180 -4.55 -2.90 25.89
N GLU A 181 -5.18 -3.97 25.42
CA GLU A 181 -5.24 -5.27 26.13
C GLU A 181 -3.87 -5.99 26.17
N GLY A 182 -2.80 -5.39 25.64
CA GLY A 182 -1.45 -5.95 25.70
C GLY A 182 -1.15 -6.91 24.56
N LEU A 183 -1.70 -6.68 23.35
CA LEU A 183 -1.25 -7.38 22.16
C LEU A 183 0.29 -7.33 22.09
N VAL A 184 0.91 -8.52 22.04
CA VAL A 184 2.35 -8.75 22.36
C VAL A 184 3.32 -7.95 21.50
N ARG A 185 2.86 -7.35 20.40
CA ARG A 185 3.65 -6.58 19.46
C ARG A 185 3.24 -5.11 19.50
N VAL A 186 4.22 -4.23 19.68
CA VAL A 186 4.06 -2.79 19.43
C VAL A 186 3.76 -2.61 17.95
N LEU A 187 2.52 -2.23 17.63
CA LEU A 187 2.15 -1.83 16.28
C LEU A 187 2.47 -0.35 16.11
N ARG A 188 2.99 -0.02 14.94
CA ARG A 188 3.15 1.36 14.49
C ARG A 188 2.12 1.68 13.42
N ARG A 189 1.97 2.97 13.16
CA ARG A 189 1.25 3.49 12.00
C ARG A 189 2.25 3.93 10.95
N TRP A 190 2.01 3.58 9.69
CA TRP A 190 2.77 4.13 8.57
C TRP A 190 1.94 5.18 7.83
N ALA A 191 2.51 6.38 7.70
CA ALA A 191 1.89 7.52 7.04
C ALA A 191 2.90 8.27 6.17
N THR A 192 2.40 9.05 5.23
CA THR A 192 3.22 9.88 4.35
C THR A 192 4.04 10.86 5.19
N GLN A 193 5.36 10.86 5.02
CA GLN A 193 6.30 11.64 5.84
C GLN A 193 6.17 13.15 5.63
N SER A 194 5.74 13.56 4.43
CA SER A 194 5.74 14.97 4.05
C SER A 194 4.62 15.33 3.09
N ASP A 195 4.13 16.56 3.22
CA ASP A 195 3.31 17.21 2.21
C ASP A 195 4.14 17.63 0.98
N TYR A 196 5.48 17.62 1.03
CA TYR A 196 6.29 18.00 -0.12
C TYR A 196 6.23 16.93 -1.21
N CYS A 197 5.98 17.36 -2.45
CA CYS A 197 5.91 16.45 -3.59
C CYS A 197 7.23 15.74 -3.87
N GLY A 198 8.35 16.39 -3.53
CA GLY A 198 9.72 15.87 -3.72
C GLY A 198 10.16 14.89 -2.64
N ASP A 199 9.39 14.73 -1.56
CA ASP A 199 9.72 13.83 -0.45
C ASP A 199 8.57 12.85 -0.17
N PRO A 200 8.33 11.88 -1.08
CA PRO A 200 7.22 10.93 -0.96
C PRO A 200 7.50 9.77 0.01
N GLY A 201 8.30 10.01 1.04
CA GLY A 201 8.63 9.02 2.05
C GLY A 201 7.40 8.55 2.85
N VAL A 202 7.57 7.42 3.53
CA VAL A 202 6.66 6.99 4.59
C VAL A 202 7.45 7.02 5.90
N GLU A 203 6.78 7.38 6.99
CA GLU A 203 7.35 7.32 8.33
C GLU A 203 6.55 6.36 9.20
N ALA A 204 7.26 5.68 10.10
CA ALA A 204 6.67 4.84 11.12
C ALA A 204 6.43 5.68 12.38
N LEU A 205 5.17 5.85 12.73
CA LEU A 205 4.70 6.66 13.84
C LEU A 205 4.22 5.76 14.98
N ASP A 206 4.57 6.14 16.20
CA ASP A 206 4.02 5.51 17.39
C ASP A 206 2.51 5.73 17.46
N ILE A 207 1.81 4.74 17.99
CA ILE A 207 0.37 4.80 18.20
C ILE A 207 0.13 5.24 19.64
N ASP A 208 -0.71 6.26 19.80
CA ASP A 208 -1.20 6.67 21.12
C ASP A 208 -2.11 5.57 21.69
N LEU A 209 -1.69 4.98 22.81
CA LEU A 209 -2.41 3.89 23.48
C LEU A 209 -3.19 4.36 24.70
N ASP A 210 -3.29 5.67 24.95
CA ASP A 210 -4.12 6.22 26.01
C ASP A 210 -5.58 5.72 25.87
N ASP A 211 -6.27 5.55 27.00
CA ASP A 211 -7.55 4.83 27.07
C ASP A 211 -8.65 5.47 26.20
N ASP A 212 -8.59 6.80 26.01
CA ASP A 212 -9.52 7.61 25.22
C ASP A 212 -9.04 7.92 23.79
N ALA A 213 -7.81 7.53 23.42
CA ALA A 213 -7.30 7.79 22.08
C ALA A 213 -8.16 7.10 20.99
N GLU A 214 -8.46 7.79 19.90
CA GLU A 214 -9.11 7.15 18.76
C GLU A 214 -8.10 6.39 17.90
N ALA A 215 -8.60 5.53 17.00
CA ALA A 215 -7.72 4.98 15.97
C ALA A 215 -7.13 6.14 15.16
N PRO A 216 -5.84 6.07 14.76
CA PRO A 216 -5.21 7.21 14.11
C PRO A 216 -5.98 7.64 12.84
N GLU A 217 -6.12 8.95 12.65
CA GLU A 217 -6.92 9.52 11.55
C GLU A 217 -6.51 8.94 10.20
N ARG A 218 -7.45 8.50 9.36
CA ARG A 218 -7.18 7.89 8.04
C ARG A 218 -6.33 6.62 8.05
N ALA A 219 -6.09 6.00 9.21
CA ALA A 219 -5.42 4.72 9.28
C ALA A 219 -6.41 3.58 9.02
N GLN A 220 -6.00 2.65 8.17
CA GLN A 220 -6.70 1.40 7.92
C GLN A 220 -5.95 0.25 8.58
N VAL A 221 -6.71 -0.75 9.03
CA VAL A 221 -6.14 -2.04 9.45
C VAL A 221 -5.73 -2.77 8.18
N GLU A 222 -4.42 -2.96 8.02
CA GLU A 222 -3.84 -3.53 6.82
C GLU A 222 -3.18 -4.88 7.06
N HIS A 223 -3.45 -5.83 6.16
CA HIS A 223 -2.73 -7.11 6.10
C HIS A 223 -1.38 -6.90 5.43
N THR A 224 -0.29 -7.21 6.11
CA THR A 224 1.06 -7.06 5.53
C THR A 224 1.24 -7.91 4.26
N ILE A 225 0.63 -9.10 4.23
CA ILE A 225 0.46 -9.92 3.03
C ILE A 225 -1.00 -9.82 2.56
N PRO A 226 -1.27 -9.50 1.28
CA PRO A 226 -2.64 -9.37 0.80
C PRO A 226 -3.38 -10.70 0.77
N LEU A 227 -4.62 -10.71 1.29
CA LEU A 227 -5.48 -11.88 1.32
C LEU A 227 -5.80 -12.46 -0.08
N VAL A 228 -5.79 -11.64 -1.13
CA VAL A 228 -5.98 -12.11 -2.52
C VAL A 228 -4.97 -13.19 -2.91
N ILE A 229 -3.80 -13.23 -2.24
CA ILE A 229 -2.76 -14.22 -2.47
C ILE A 229 -3.27 -15.65 -2.29
N VAL A 230 -4.23 -15.88 -1.38
CA VAL A 230 -4.77 -17.23 -1.10
C VAL A 230 -5.48 -17.78 -2.33
N SER A 231 -6.34 -16.97 -2.95
CA SER A 231 -7.05 -17.33 -4.17
C SER A 231 -6.11 -17.46 -5.38
N ARG A 232 -5.12 -16.56 -5.50
CA ARG A 232 -4.12 -16.58 -6.58
C ARG A 232 -3.24 -17.82 -6.48
N PHE A 233 -2.82 -18.17 -5.28
CA PHE A 233 -2.06 -19.38 -4.98
C PHE A 233 -2.88 -20.63 -5.31
N ALA A 234 -4.12 -20.72 -4.83
CA ALA A 234 -5.00 -21.85 -5.13
C ALA A 234 -5.15 -22.07 -6.64
N ALA A 235 -5.37 -21.00 -7.40
CA ALA A 235 -5.43 -21.07 -8.86
C ALA A 235 -4.11 -21.55 -9.48
N VAL A 236 -2.95 -21.05 -9.02
CA VAL A 236 -1.65 -21.53 -9.52
C VAL A 236 -1.42 -23.00 -9.21
N ALA A 237 -1.75 -23.44 -7.99
CA ALA A 237 -1.58 -24.83 -7.56
C ALA A 237 -2.46 -25.78 -8.37
N GLU A 238 -3.71 -25.40 -8.66
CA GLU A 238 -4.65 -26.20 -9.46
C GLU A 238 -4.26 -26.24 -10.94
N HIS A 239 -3.93 -25.08 -11.54
CA HIS A 239 -3.58 -24.99 -12.96
C HIS A 239 -2.16 -25.48 -13.27
N GLY A 240 -1.24 -25.44 -12.30
CA GLY A 240 0.19 -25.64 -12.53
C GLY A 240 0.81 -24.53 -13.40
N GLN A 241 0.26 -23.31 -13.33
CA GLN A 241 0.69 -22.16 -14.13
C GLN A 241 0.74 -20.90 -13.28
N MET A 242 1.72 -20.04 -13.56
CA MET A 242 1.86 -18.73 -12.92
C MET A 242 0.86 -17.72 -13.49
N TRP A 243 0.54 -16.70 -12.70
CA TRP A 243 -0.15 -15.51 -13.21
C TRP A 243 0.75 -14.73 -14.18
N THR A 244 0.15 -13.78 -14.90
CA THR A 244 0.90 -12.74 -15.63
C THR A 244 0.63 -11.41 -14.97
N ALA A 245 1.50 -10.41 -15.16
CA ALA A 245 1.31 -9.05 -14.66
C ALA A 245 0.23 -8.30 -15.46
N ARG A 246 -0.98 -8.86 -15.50
CA ARG A 246 -2.17 -8.33 -16.17
C ARG A 246 -3.27 -8.18 -15.13
N GLN A 247 -4.10 -7.16 -15.32
CA GLN A 247 -5.25 -6.89 -14.48
C GLN A 247 -6.08 -8.16 -14.24
N ALA A 248 -6.39 -8.37 -12.96
CA ALA A 248 -7.37 -9.32 -12.47
C ALA A 248 -8.64 -9.30 -13.35
N GLY A 249 -9.08 -10.46 -13.79
CA GLY A 249 -10.28 -10.62 -14.59
C GLY A 249 -11.32 -11.60 -14.05
N TYR A 250 -12.56 -11.46 -14.45
CA TYR A 250 -13.64 -12.35 -14.03
C TYR A 250 -14.37 -12.94 -15.24
N ARG A 251 -15.16 -13.98 -14.97
CA ARG A 251 -16.12 -14.54 -15.94
C ARG A 251 -17.47 -13.88 -15.67
N ARG A 252 -18.02 -13.22 -16.69
CA ARG A 252 -19.39 -12.69 -16.68
C ARG A 252 -20.41 -13.82 -16.73
N ASP A 253 -21.67 -13.50 -16.43
CA ASP A 253 -22.80 -14.44 -16.50
C ASP A 253 -23.02 -14.99 -17.92
N ASP A 254 -22.70 -14.19 -18.94
CA ASP A 254 -22.71 -14.59 -20.35
C ASP A 254 -21.54 -15.52 -20.74
N GLY A 255 -20.64 -15.81 -19.80
CA GLY A 255 -19.46 -16.64 -19.98
C GLY A 255 -18.23 -15.88 -20.50
N THR A 256 -18.34 -14.59 -20.84
CA THR A 256 -17.24 -13.79 -21.36
C THR A 256 -16.20 -13.56 -20.27
N LEU A 257 -14.93 -13.76 -20.62
CA LEU A 257 -13.80 -13.43 -19.74
C LEU A 257 -13.42 -11.95 -19.94
N VAL A 258 -13.47 -11.19 -18.85
CA VAL A 258 -12.90 -9.83 -18.77
C VAL A 258 -11.58 -9.95 -18.04
N GLY A 259 -10.48 -9.36 -18.51
CA GLY A 259 -9.17 -9.40 -17.82
C GLY A 259 -8.54 -10.80 -17.76
N GLN A 260 -7.74 -11.09 -16.72
CA GLN A 260 -7.15 -12.40 -16.46
C GLN A 260 -7.92 -13.18 -15.35
N ALA A 261 -8.80 -14.11 -15.75
CA ALA A 261 -9.63 -14.90 -14.83
C ALA A 261 -8.98 -16.19 -14.29
N HIS A 262 -7.90 -16.64 -14.93
CA HIS A 262 -7.10 -17.78 -14.50
C HIS A 262 -5.61 -17.55 -14.83
N PRO A 263 -4.68 -18.28 -14.18
CA PRO A 263 -3.28 -18.23 -14.53
C PRO A 263 -3.07 -18.60 -16.01
N ALA A 264 -2.16 -17.89 -16.67
CA ALA A 264 -1.88 -18.03 -18.11
C ALA A 264 -0.41 -17.70 -18.43
N GLY A 265 0.44 -17.68 -17.42
CA GLY A 265 1.87 -17.41 -17.52
C GLY A 265 2.66 -18.70 -17.74
N ARG A 266 3.93 -18.69 -17.32
CA ARG A 266 4.79 -19.87 -17.40
C ARG A 266 4.24 -21.02 -16.56
N LEU A 267 4.49 -22.25 -17.01
CA LEU A 267 4.24 -23.45 -16.20
C LEU A 267 5.07 -23.41 -14.91
N THR A 268 4.49 -23.95 -13.84
CA THR A 268 5.23 -24.25 -12.62
C THR A 268 6.11 -25.48 -12.83
N THR A 269 7.25 -25.53 -12.15
CA THR A 269 8.09 -26.73 -12.06
C THR A 269 7.47 -27.76 -11.12
N ALA A 270 6.80 -27.29 -10.07
CA ALA A 270 5.96 -28.12 -9.22
C ALA A 270 4.77 -28.69 -10.01
N ARG A 271 4.39 -29.93 -9.71
CA ARG A 271 3.21 -30.56 -10.33
C ARG A 271 1.94 -29.85 -9.85
N ARG A 272 0.91 -29.82 -10.70
CA ARG A 272 -0.43 -29.42 -10.27
C ARG A 272 -0.88 -30.24 -9.07
N VAL A 273 -1.62 -29.60 -8.17
CA VAL A 273 -2.06 -30.16 -6.89
C VAL A 273 -3.57 -30.25 -6.85
N GLY A 274 -4.09 -31.26 -6.16
CA GLY A 274 -5.53 -31.48 -6.05
C GLY A 274 -6.15 -32.08 -7.30
N ASN A 275 -7.30 -32.72 -7.10
CA ASN A 275 -8.23 -33.10 -8.15
C ASN A 275 -9.47 -32.19 -8.05
N GLN A 276 -10.46 -32.40 -8.92
CA GLN A 276 -11.70 -31.64 -8.89
C GLN A 276 -12.41 -31.75 -7.53
N ASN A 277 -12.45 -32.95 -6.93
CA ASN A 277 -13.10 -33.17 -5.65
C ASN A 277 -12.43 -32.36 -4.52
N PHE A 278 -11.11 -32.31 -4.49
CA PHE A 278 -10.37 -31.50 -3.52
C PHE A 278 -10.76 -30.02 -3.61
N TRP A 279 -10.67 -29.42 -4.81
CA TRP A 279 -10.90 -27.99 -4.96
C TRP A 279 -12.37 -27.58 -4.83
N GLN A 280 -13.31 -28.43 -5.25
CA GLN A 280 -14.75 -28.13 -5.17
C GLN A 280 -15.34 -28.46 -3.80
N ASN A 281 -14.99 -29.62 -3.23
CA ASN A 281 -15.73 -30.20 -2.12
C ASN A 281 -14.96 -30.24 -0.80
N ILE A 282 -13.62 -30.12 -0.82
CA ILE A 282 -12.80 -30.20 0.40
C ILE A 282 -12.24 -28.82 0.77
N TRP A 283 -11.70 -28.09 -0.21
CA TRP A 283 -10.97 -26.84 0.00
C TRP A 283 -11.75 -25.79 0.80
N GLY A 284 -13.03 -25.63 0.46
CA GLY A 284 -13.95 -24.70 1.11
C GLY A 284 -14.85 -25.32 2.17
N ASP A 285 -14.81 -26.64 2.41
CA ASP A 285 -15.69 -27.30 3.39
C ASP A 285 -15.25 -26.98 4.81
N LEU A 286 -16.19 -26.50 5.65
CA LEU A 286 -15.98 -26.21 7.07
C LEU A 286 -15.47 -27.42 7.86
N ASN A 287 -15.73 -28.64 7.38
CA ASN A 287 -15.28 -29.89 7.97
C ASN A 287 -14.24 -30.64 7.13
N GLY A 288 -13.61 -29.97 6.16
CA GLY A 288 -12.66 -30.58 5.21
C GLY A 288 -11.42 -31.20 5.84
N LEU A 289 -11.12 -30.91 7.12
CA LEU A 289 -10.05 -31.50 7.91
C LEU A 289 -10.60 -32.21 9.17
N PRO A 290 -9.84 -33.18 9.73
CA PRO A 290 -10.16 -33.75 11.04
C PRO A 290 -10.11 -32.69 12.15
N ALA A 291 -10.87 -32.92 13.23
CA ALA A 291 -10.81 -32.09 14.42
C ALA A 291 -9.52 -32.33 15.22
N GLY A 292 -9.14 -31.37 16.07
CA GLY A 292 -8.00 -31.54 16.98
C GLY A 292 -6.62 -31.45 16.32
N LEU A 293 -6.54 -30.89 15.11
CA LEU A 293 -5.27 -30.48 14.53
C LEU A 293 -4.63 -29.38 15.39
N PRO A 294 -3.28 -29.22 15.34
CA PRO A 294 -2.63 -28.06 15.93
C PRO A 294 -3.35 -26.78 15.52
N ARG A 295 -3.56 -25.83 16.44
CA ARG A 295 -4.16 -24.53 16.09
C ARG A 295 -3.23 -23.76 15.16
N VAL A 296 -3.78 -22.84 14.37
CA VAL A 296 -2.96 -21.98 13.48
C VAL A 296 -2.07 -21.08 14.35
N THR A 297 -2.66 -20.38 15.31
CA THR A 297 -1.98 -19.74 16.45
C THR A 297 -2.65 -20.16 17.76
N PRO A 298 -2.05 -19.90 18.94
CA PRO A 298 -2.62 -20.33 20.23
C PRO A 298 -4.08 -19.87 20.45
N ASP A 299 -4.44 -18.68 19.96
CA ASP A 299 -5.78 -18.09 20.12
C ASP A 299 -6.74 -18.46 18.98
N SER A 300 -6.28 -19.13 17.93
CA SER A 300 -7.14 -19.56 16.83
C SER A 300 -8.16 -20.62 17.28
N PRO A 301 -9.39 -20.59 16.74
CA PRO A 301 -10.37 -21.66 16.95
C PRO A 301 -9.97 -22.96 16.23
N ASP A 302 -10.78 -24.02 16.37
CA ASP A 302 -10.59 -25.25 15.60
C ASP A 302 -10.97 -25.06 14.14
N ILE A 303 -10.07 -24.47 13.37
CA ILE A 303 -10.32 -24.21 11.95
C ILE A 303 -10.07 -25.50 11.17
N ARG A 304 -11.17 -26.15 10.82
CA ARG A 304 -11.19 -27.40 10.03
C ARG A 304 -11.37 -27.15 8.53
N GLN A 305 -11.67 -25.93 8.14
CA GLN A 305 -11.72 -25.53 6.73
C GLN A 305 -10.29 -25.33 6.17
N PRO A 306 -9.85 -26.07 5.13
CA PRO A 306 -8.51 -25.93 4.59
C PRO A 306 -8.12 -24.48 4.24
N VAL A 307 -8.97 -23.80 3.45
CA VAL A 307 -8.73 -22.41 3.07
C VAL A 307 -8.81 -21.44 4.27
N GLY A 308 -9.67 -21.74 5.24
CA GLY A 308 -9.82 -20.93 6.46
C GLY A 308 -8.53 -20.88 7.27
N ARG A 309 -7.76 -21.97 7.32
CA ARG A 309 -6.46 -22.01 8.01
C ARG A 309 -5.42 -21.10 7.36
N LEU A 310 -5.49 -20.97 6.03
CA LEU A 310 -4.60 -20.10 5.26
C LEU A 310 -4.95 -18.63 5.45
N TYR A 311 -6.24 -18.28 5.53
CA TYR A 311 -6.65 -16.93 5.88
C TYR A 311 -6.26 -16.57 7.33
N GLU A 312 -6.45 -17.49 8.28
CA GLU A 312 -6.01 -17.27 9.67
C GLU A 312 -4.50 -17.01 9.77
N ALA A 313 -3.70 -17.71 8.96
CA ALA A 313 -2.25 -17.52 8.92
C ALA A 313 -1.83 -16.12 8.46
N LEU A 314 -2.66 -15.44 7.67
CA LEU A 314 -2.41 -14.07 7.20
C LEU A 314 -3.03 -12.99 8.09
N GLY A 315 -3.79 -13.38 9.11
CA GLY A 315 -4.40 -12.48 10.08
C GLY A 315 -5.93 -12.54 10.09
N SER A 316 -6.50 -12.43 11.28
CA SER A 316 -7.94 -12.38 11.51
C SER A 316 -8.27 -11.68 12.84
N THR A 317 -9.54 -11.61 13.22
CA THR A 317 -9.94 -11.17 14.56
C THR A 317 -9.38 -12.03 15.69
N THR A 318 -9.11 -13.33 15.46
CA THR A 318 -8.49 -14.24 16.43
C THR A 318 -6.97 -14.31 16.32
N HIS A 319 -6.40 -13.78 15.24
CA HIS A 319 -4.95 -13.64 15.05
C HIS A 319 -4.61 -12.23 14.55
N PRO A 320 -4.68 -11.19 15.41
CA PRO A 320 -4.54 -9.80 14.99
C PRO A 320 -3.09 -9.32 14.84
N THR A 321 -2.09 -10.16 15.14
CA THR A 321 -0.67 -9.78 15.15
C THR A 321 -0.06 -9.53 13.77
N GLU A 322 -0.75 -9.96 12.71
CA GLU A 322 -0.34 -9.75 11.30
C GLU A 322 -0.86 -8.44 10.69
N PHE A 323 -1.61 -7.66 11.47
CA PHE A 323 -2.10 -6.36 11.05
C PHE A 323 -1.14 -5.24 11.40
N THR A 324 -1.15 -4.21 10.57
CA THR A 324 -0.53 -2.90 10.85
C THR A 324 -1.52 -1.79 10.60
N PHE A 325 -1.23 -0.58 11.08
CA PHE A 325 -1.96 0.60 10.64
C PHE A 325 -1.25 1.24 9.45
N LEU A 326 -1.95 1.35 8.32
CA LEU A 326 -1.44 1.99 7.12
C LEU A 326 -2.37 3.11 6.70
N GLN A 327 -1.82 4.26 6.31
CA GLN A 327 -2.61 5.35 5.77
C GLN A 327 -3.41 4.88 4.53
N ASP A 328 -4.69 5.25 4.49
CA ASP A 328 -5.67 4.80 3.49
C ASP A 328 -5.21 4.92 2.02
N ASN A 329 -4.53 6.00 1.64
CA ASN A 329 -4.03 6.22 0.29
C ASN A 329 -2.89 5.26 -0.08
N ILE A 330 -1.93 5.05 0.82
CA ILE A 330 -0.85 4.06 0.64
C ILE A 330 -1.46 2.66 0.56
N ASN A 331 -2.46 2.38 1.41
CA ASN A 331 -3.15 1.10 1.39
C ASN A 331 -3.94 0.85 0.09
N GLY A 332 -4.60 1.89 -0.44
CA GLY A 332 -5.28 1.83 -1.73
C GLY A 332 -4.32 1.55 -2.89
N VAL A 333 -3.13 2.16 -2.89
CA VAL A 333 -2.08 1.86 -3.88
C VAL A 333 -1.60 0.41 -3.74
N LYS A 334 -1.37 -0.06 -2.51
CA LYS A 334 -0.98 -1.45 -2.21
C LYS A 334 -1.98 -2.44 -2.82
N GLY A 335 -3.25 -2.31 -2.46
CA GLY A 335 -4.31 -3.19 -2.93
C GLY A 335 -4.40 -3.24 -4.45
N ARG A 336 -4.26 -2.09 -5.15
CA ARG A 336 -4.27 -2.05 -6.62
C ARG A 336 -3.06 -2.73 -7.24
N VAL A 337 -1.85 -2.41 -6.77
CA VAL A 337 -0.61 -2.95 -7.34
C VAL A 337 -0.53 -4.46 -7.15
N GLU A 338 -0.97 -4.96 -6.01
CA GLU A 338 -0.96 -6.39 -5.67
C GLU A 338 -1.95 -7.23 -6.48
N ILE A 339 -2.94 -6.61 -7.15
CA ILE A 339 -3.85 -7.26 -8.11
C ILE A 339 -3.55 -6.88 -9.58
N PHE A 340 -2.38 -6.30 -9.83
CA PHE A 340 -1.95 -5.82 -11.15
C PHE A 340 -2.86 -4.74 -11.75
N ASN A 341 -3.48 -3.93 -10.89
CA ASN A 341 -4.22 -2.73 -11.27
C ASN A 341 -3.33 -1.50 -11.12
N ALA A 342 -3.41 -0.63 -12.13
CA ALA A 342 -2.66 0.62 -12.10
C ALA A 342 -3.15 1.51 -10.93
N PRO A 343 -2.25 2.14 -10.16
CA PRO A 343 -2.62 3.16 -9.18
C PRO A 343 -3.48 4.27 -9.80
N MET A 344 -3.20 4.65 -11.06
CA MET A 344 -4.08 5.54 -11.81
C MET A 344 -4.20 5.08 -13.26
N GLY A 345 -5.43 5.13 -13.78
CA GLY A 345 -5.71 4.85 -15.19
C GLY A 345 -4.95 5.80 -16.11
N SER A 346 -4.40 5.27 -17.20
CA SER A 346 -3.53 6.04 -18.13
C SER A 346 -4.22 7.26 -18.75
N GLY A 347 -5.53 7.14 -19.04
CA GLY A 347 -6.34 8.22 -19.59
C GLY A 347 -6.55 9.37 -18.61
N LEU A 348 -6.84 9.05 -17.34
CA LEU A 348 -7.00 10.04 -16.27
C LEU A 348 -5.66 10.73 -15.97
N PHE A 349 -4.59 9.95 -15.82
CA PHE A 349 -3.23 10.47 -15.65
C PHE A 349 -2.87 11.43 -16.80
N GLY A 350 -3.14 11.03 -18.04
CA GLY A 350 -2.86 11.85 -19.22
C GLY A 350 -3.71 13.13 -19.29
N ARG A 351 -4.90 13.14 -18.69
CA ARG A 351 -5.75 14.33 -18.58
C ARG A 351 -5.14 15.35 -17.63
N PHE A 352 -4.91 14.97 -16.37
CA PHE A 352 -4.23 15.83 -15.40
C PHE A 352 -2.89 16.34 -15.91
N LEU A 353 -2.10 15.47 -16.56
CA LEU A 353 -0.84 15.91 -17.13
C LEU A 353 -1.02 16.97 -18.23
N ARG A 354 -2.06 16.88 -19.07
CA ARG A 354 -2.34 17.86 -20.13
C ARG A 354 -2.84 19.17 -19.56
N ASP A 355 -3.73 19.10 -18.59
CA ASP A 355 -4.33 20.26 -17.95
C ASP A 355 -3.23 21.01 -17.15
N ALA A 356 -2.33 20.29 -16.48
CA ALA A 356 -1.17 20.86 -15.78
C ALA A 356 -0.22 21.67 -16.69
N VAL A 357 -0.16 21.34 -17.98
CA VAL A 357 0.68 22.08 -18.95
C VAL A 357 -0.13 23.04 -19.82
N ASP A 358 -1.45 23.10 -19.68
CA ASP A 358 -2.25 24.07 -20.41
C ASP A 358 -2.05 25.47 -19.82
N ARG A 359 -1.79 26.47 -20.69
CA ARG A 359 -1.64 27.87 -20.27
C ARG A 359 -2.99 28.53 -19.95
N SER A 360 -4.09 27.99 -20.49
CA SER A 360 -5.44 28.47 -20.15
C SER A 360 -6.00 27.87 -18.86
N ASN A 361 -5.34 26.87 -18.29
CA ASN A 361 -5.80 26.27 -17.04
C ASN A 361 -5.59 27.23 -15.87
N ASP A 362 -6.65 27.48 -15.11
CA ASP A 362 -6.63 28.35 -13.93
C ASP A 362 -6.08 27.63 -12.68
N SER A 363 -5.97 26.30 -12.73
CA SER A 363 -5.62 25.44 -11.59
C SER A 363 -4.48 24.43 -11.86
N PRO A 364 -3.40 24.79 -12.59
CA PRO A 364 -2.38 23.83 -13.02
C PRO A 364 -1.64 23.15 -11.86
N LEU A 365 -1.53 23.81 -10.71
CA LEU A 365 -0.93 23.21 -9.51
C LEU A 365 -1.75 22.02 -9.00
N THR A 366 -3.08 22.12 -9.02
CA THR A 366 -3.98 21.03 -8.62
C THR A 366 -3.79 19.81 -9.52
N ASP A 367 -3.65 20.03 -10.82
CA ASP A 367 -3.41 18.94 -11.78
C ASP A 367 -2.03 18.32 -11.62
N ILE A 368 -1.00 19.12 -11.31
CA ILE A 368 0.33 18.60 -10.96
C ILE A 368 0.23 17.71 -9.72
N MET A 369 -0.41 18.18 -8.66
CA MET A 369 -0.61 17.37 -7.45
C MET A 369 -1.37 16.07 -7.77
N SER A 370 -2.39 16.15 -8.63
CA SER A 370 -3.26 15.03 -8.99
C SER A 370 -2.50 13.91 -9.71
N PHE A 371 -1.69 14.20 -10.74
CA PHE A 371 -0.92 13.14 -11.39
C PHE A 371 0.31 12.70 -10.57
N MET A 372 0.80 13.54 -9.65
CA MET A 372 1.91 13.21 -8.75
C MET A 372 1.48 12.30 -7.61
N ALA A 373 0.26 12.43 -7.08
CA ALA A 373 -0.27 11.65 -5.97
C ALA A 373 0.00 10.14 -6.07
N PRO A 374 -0.42 9.43 -7.14
CA PRO A 374 -0.21 7.98 -7.24
C PRO A 374 1.26 7.59 -7.45
N LEU A 375 2.13 8.51 -7.91
CA LEU A 375 3.57 8.26 -8.00
C LEU A 375 4.24 8.35 -6.63
N ARG A 376 3.84 9.35 -5.83
CA ARG A 376 4.36 9.56 -4.46
C ARG A 376 3.96 8.40 -3.56
N GLU A 377 2.69 8.06 -3.56
CA GLU A 377 2.14 6.98 -2.73
C GLU A 377 2.72 5.61 -3.11
N LEU A 378 3.08 5.40 -4.38
CA LEU A 378 3.80 4.20 -4.79
C LEU A 378 5.22 4.15 -4.20
N VAL A 379 5.91 5.28 -4.09
CA VAL A 379 7.21 5.33 -3.40
C VAL A 379 7.02 5.09 -1.90
N ALA A 380 6.02 5.72 -1.29
CA ALA A 380 5.67 5.52 0.11
C ALA A 380 5.36 4.04 0.43
N LEU A 381 4.60 3.37 -0.44
CA LEU A 381 4.32 1.92 -0.35
C LEU A 381 5.61 1.10 -0.28
N TYR A 382 6.57 1.35 -1.18
CA TYR A 382 7.84 0.63 -1.13
C TYR A 382 8.74 1.07 0.02
N GLY A 383 8.56 2.27 0.59
CA GLY A 383 9.12 2.63 1.88
C GLY A 383 8.58 1.71 2.98
N TYR A 384 7.24 1.56 3.04
CA TYR A 384 6.54 0.74 4.02
C TYR A 384 6.94 -0.73 3.93
N LEU A 385 6.94 -1.31 2.73
CA LEU A 385 7.32 -2.71 2.51
C LEU A 385 8.80 -3.02 2.78
N ARG A 386 9.65 -2.01 2.98
CA ARG A 386 11.08 -2.16 3.33
C ARG A 386 11.37 -1.91 4.81
N ASP A 387 10.36 -1.50 5.58
CA ASP A 387 10.51 -1.31 7.02
C ASP A 387 10.72 -2.66 7.73
N ASP A 388 11.68 -2.74 8.65
CA ASP A 388 12.08 -3.98 9.30
C ASP A 388 10.93 -4.66 10.05
N ASP A 389 10.03 -3.88 10.68
CA ASP A 389 8.86 -4.43 11.37
C ASP A 389 7.89 -5.04 10.35
N VAL A 390 7.67 -4.37 9.23
CA VAL A 390 6.78 -4.86 8.17
C VAL A 390 7.35 -6.13 7.53
N VAL A 391 8.64 -6.14 7.21
CA VAL A 391 9.35 -7.32 6.68
C VAL A 391 9.24 -8.50 7.65
N THR A 392 9.46 -8.27 8.94
CA THR A 392 9.32 -9.32 9.97
C THR A 392 7.90 -9.92 9.98
N SER A 393 6.86 -9.08 9.84
CA SER A 393 5.47 -9.58 9.75
C SER A 393 5.25 -10.40 8.48
N ILE A 394 5.75 -9.92 7.35
CA ILE A 394 5.64 -10.64 6.07
C ILE A 394 6.31 -12.02 6.18
N ASP A 395 7.50 -12.10 6.76
CA ASP A 395 8.23 -13.36 6.92
C ASP A 395 7.49 -14.32 7.87
N ASN A 396 6.93 -13.80 8.97
CA ASN A 396 6.12 -14.59 9.90
C ASN A 396 4.85 -15.13 9.23
N GLY A 397 4.07 -14.27 8.58
CA GLY A 397 2.85 -14.67 7.87
C GLY A 397 3.13 -15.68 6.75
N ALA A 398 4.17 -15.47 5.94
CA ALA A 398 4.56 -16.40 4.88
C ALA A 398 5.03 -17.76 5.41
N SER A 399 5.77 -17.77 6.52
CA SER A 399 6.22 -18.99 7.20
C SER A 399 5.05 -19.76 7.81
N LEU A 400 4.12 -19.05 8.47
CA LEU A 400 2.93 -19.65 9.04
C LEU A 400 2.01 -20.21 7.96
N PHE A 401 1.85 -19.50 6.84
CA PHE A 401 1.12 -19.98 5.67
C PHE A 401 1.70 -21.30 5.15
N LEU A 402 3.01 -21.36 4.95
CA LEU A 402 3.71 -22.58 4.52
C LEU A 402 3.51 -23.73 5.52
N ALA A 403 3.61 -23.45 6.82
CA ALA A 403 3.37 -24.46 7.86
C ALA A 403 1.93 -25.01 7.80
N GLN A 404 0.93 -24.16 7.54
CA GLN A 404 -0.45 -24.61 7.35
C GLN A 404 -0.60 -25.47 6.09
N LEU A 405 0.05 -25.13 4.98
CA LEU A 405 0.05 -26.00 3.79
C LEU A 405 0.63 -27.39 4.09
N GLN A 406 1.71 -27.46 4.86
CA GLN A 406 2.28 -28.75 5.28
C GLN A 406 1.30 -29.55 6.16
N GLN A 407 0.54 -28.89 7.04
CA GLN A 407 -0.53 -29.56 7.80
C GLN A 407 -1.63 -30.10 6.86
N LEU A 408 -2.00 -29.38 5.81
CA LEU A 408 -2.95 -29.88 4.81
C LEU A 408 -2.40 -31.14 4.11
N GLU A 409 -1.14 -31.11 3.68
CA GLU A 409 -0.48 -32.24 2.99
C GLU A 409 -0.38 -33.51 3.84
N LEU A 410 -0.20 -33.36 5.15
CA LEU A 410 -0.15 -34.47 6.10
C LEU A 410 -1.51 -35.16 6.27
N ASN A 411 -2.60 -34.40 6.18
CA ASN A 411 -3.95 -34.87 6.50
C ASN A 411 -4.81 -35.17 5.27
N LEU A 412 -4.47 -34.62 4.10
CA LEU A 412 -5.23 -34.77 2.86
C LEU A 412 -4.31 -35.27 1.73
N PRO A 413 -4.46 -36.52 1.26
CA PRO A 413 -3.64 -37.07 0.18
C PRO A 413 -3.68 -36.22 -1.11
N ASP A 414 -4.83 -35.63 -1.42
CA ASP A 414 -5.02 -34.78 -2.61
C ASP A 414 -4.36 -33.40 -2.48
N ALA A 415 -3.98 -32.98 -1.28
CA ALA A 415 -3.29 -31.71 -1.04
C ALA A 415 -1.76 -31.80 -1.25
N ARG A 416 -1.21 -33.00 -1.50
CA ARG A 416 0.25 -33.20 -1.64
C ARG A 416 0.83 -32.36 -2.77
N GLY A 417 1.79 -31.51 -2.43
CA GLY A 417 2.51 -30.63 -3.35
C GLY A 417 2.17 -29.14 -3.18
N LEU A 418 1.16 -28.78 -2.37
CA LEU A 418 0.84 -27.40 -2.03
C LEU A 418 2.06 -26.64 -1.47
N SER A 419 2.83 -27.23 -0.56
CA SER A 419 4.01 -26.58 0.04
C SER A 419 5.11 -26.31 -1.01
N THR A 420 5.30 -27.26 -1.94
CA THR A 420 6.24 -27.11 -3.06
C THR A 420 5.76 -26.03 -4.04
N GLN A 421 4.46 -25.98 -4.33
CA GLN A 421 3.87 -24.93 -5.15
C GLN A 421 4.04 -23.55 -4.52
N TRP A 422 3.85 -23.42 -3.20
CA TRP A 422 4.00 -22.15 -2.49
C TRP A 422 5.41 -21.58 -2.61
N ASN A 423 6.42 -22.43 -2.44
CA ASN A 423 7.83 -22.03 -2.55
C ASN A 423 8.19 -21.53 -3.96
N GLU A 424 7.49 -21.99 -5.00
CA GLU A 424 7.67 -21.46 -6.35
C GLU A 424 6.84 -20.20 -6.59
N PHE A 425 5.57 -20.23 -6.15
CA PHE A 425 4.58 -19.19 -6.38
C PHE A 425 4.91 -17.88 -5.64
N TYR A 426 5.13 -17.94 -4.33
CA TYR A 426 5.25 -16.75 -3.47
C TYR A 426 6.33 -15.76 -3.94
N PRO A 427 7.61 -16.16 -4.12
CA PRO A 427 8.64 -15.24 -4.61
C PRO A 427 8.41 -14.81 -6.07
N ALA A 428 7.82 -15.67 -6.91
CA ALA A 428 7.50 -15.30 -8.28
C ALA A 428 6.38 -14.25 -8.35
N TYR A 429 5.35 -14.38 -7.50
CA TYR A 429 4.23 -13.47 -7.42
C TYR A 429 4.67 -12.05 -7.05
N PHE A 430 5.40 -11.89 -5.94
CA PHE A 430 5.83 -10.56 -5.49
C PHE A 430 6.89 -9.92 -6.40
N ARG A 431 7.68 -10.72 -7.12
CA ARG A 431 8.51 -10.22 -8.21
C ARG A 431 7.66 -9.62 -9.34
N MET A 432 6.59 -10.31 -9.76
CA MET A 432 5.68 -9.77 -10.78
C MET A 432 4.97 -8.49 -10.31
N VAL A 433 4.51 -8.45 -9.06
CA VAL A 433 3.91 -7.24 -8.45
C VAL A 433 4.89 -6.07 -8.51
N SER A 434 6.16 -6.32 -8.16
CA SER A 434 7.22 -5.32 -8.21
C SER A 434 7.58 -4.86 -9.61
N GLU A 435 7.63 -5.79 -10.56
CA GLU A 435 7.87 -5.48 -11.97
C GLU A 435 6.72 -4.68 -12.60
N PHE A 436 5.48 -5.03 -12.26
CA PHE A 436 4.28 -4.30 -12.67
C PHE A 436 4.33 -2.84 -12.19
N ALA A 437 4.54 -2.64 -10.88
CA ALA A 437 4.63 -1.32 -10.27
C ALA A 437 5.73 -0.46 -10.91
N ARG A 438 6.93 -1.03 -11.04
CA ARG A 438 8.09 -0.36 -11.65
C ARG A 438 7.83 0.03 -13.10
N THR A 439 7.20 -0.87 -13.86
CA THR A 439 6.89 -0.63 -15.28
C THR A 439 5.87 0.48 -15.43
N TRP A 440 4.80 0.46 -14.62
CA TRP A 440 3.81 1.53 -14.61
C TRP A 440 4.45 2.88 -14.24
N ALA A 441 5.21 2.94 -13.16
CA ALA A 441 5.86 4.17 -12.69
C ALA A 441 6.82 4.75 -13.74
N ARG A 442 7.68 3.90 -14.33
CA ARG A 442 8.60 4.31 -15.41
C ARG A 442 7.85 4.86 -16.62
N ALA A 443 6.75 4.22 -17.03
CA ALA A 443 5.95 4.68 -18.14
C ALA A 443 5.30 6.05 -17.87
N ARG A 444 4.79 6.27 -16.65
CA ARG A 444 4.22 7.56 -16.23
C ARG A 444 5.28 8.66 -16.19
N ILE A 445 6.44 8.40 -15.57
CA ILE A 445 7.57 9.35 -15.52
C ILE A 445 8.04 9.71 -16.93
N TRP A 446 8.14 8.72 -17.83
CA TRP A 446 8.51 8.98 -19.23
C TRP A 446 7.47 9.84 -19.95
N GLN A 447 6.17 9.60 -19.70
CA GLN A 447 5.10 10.43 -20.24
C GLN A 447 5.21 11.89 -19.77
N VAL A 448 5.45 12.13 -18.48
CA VAL A 448 5.68 13.49 -17.93
C VAL A 448 6.87 14.16 -18.63
N ARG A 449 8.02 13.49 -18.65
CA ARG A 449 9.25 14.03 -19.26
C ARG A 449 9.07 14.38 -20.73
N ARG A 450 8.42 13.50 -21.50
CA ARG A 450 8.15 13.74 -22.92
C ARG A 450 7.33 15.01 -23.12
N MET A 451 6.33 15.23 -22.27
CA MET A 451 5.43 16.37 -22.41
C MET A 451 6.06 17.70 -22.02
N CYS A 452 6.87 17.70 -20.95
CA CYS A 452 7.67 18.86 -20.58
C CYS A 452 8.69 19.21 -21.67
N ASN A 453 9.39 18.22 -22.23
CA ASN A 453 10.40 18.45 -23.26
C ASN A 453 9.80 18.95 -24.58
N SER A 454 8.63 18.46 -24.99
CA SER A 454 7.97 18.97 -26.21
C SER A 454 7.60 20.46 -26.12
N ARG A 455 7.38 20.97 -24.91
CA ARG A 455 7.06 22.38 -24.69
C ARG A 455 8.29 23.28 -24.74
N ASN A 456 9.43 22.82 -24.21
CA ASN A 456 10.68 23.58 -24.23
C ASN A 456 11.25 23.77 -25.66
N ASN A 457 10.85 22.90 -26.61
CA ASN A 457 11.24 23.05 -28.02
C ASN A 457 10.32 23.99 -28.83
N LEU A 458 9.25 24.53 -28.21
CA LEU A 458 8.29 25.45 -28.84
C LEU A 458 8.40 26.89 -28.32
N SER A 459 9.35 27.15 -27.42
CA SER A 459 9.76 28.46 -26.91
C SER A 459 11.15 28.79 -27.42
#